data_AF-A0A1Z9X1Q8-F1
#
_entry.id   AF-A0A1Z9X1Q8-F1
#
_cell.length_a   1.000
_cell.length_b   1.000
_cell.length_c   1.000
_cell.angle_alpha   90.00
_cell.angle_beta   90.00
_cell.angle_gamma   90.00
#
_symmetry.space_group_name_H-M   'P 1'
#
loop_
_entity.id
_entity.type
_entity.pdbx_description
1 polymer ?
#
loop_
_entity_poly.entity_id
_entity_poly.type
_entity_poly.pdbx_seq_one_letter_code
_entity_poly.pdbx_strand_id
1 'polypeptide(L)'
;MQQKFTQRIQTNLSQLTLNKFGRNLLYPNSEDICARRDYVLHRLGASCQQLSILKQLSTSYSNQYLSISDTGQRLDLTLNSIHQLTYCFDNLIFNLASMSDYFGNYMGIIVYGPKRQSIKWSGFVNTTYNKYSDSSFGQVVKEQHNTWFDRLHNYRGDVIHRKAILVEVEGYKNTKLFPTPVDSLHFVINDSLNKYFHLIRKSENRDLCHCAEALFKRTLDGFSEILSESENLEFDKKHQKII
;
A
#
# COMPACT_ATOMS: atom_id res chain seq x y z
N MET A 1 0.92 -18.48 10.55
CA MET A 1 0.93 -17.90 9.18
C MET A 1 1.47 -16.46 9.16
N GLN A 2 1.06 -15.62 10.12
CA GLN A 2 1.45 -14.21 10.27
C GLN A 2 2.97 -13.97 10.43
N GLN A 3 3.68 -14.78 11.23
CA GLN A 3 5.15 -14.67 11.39
C GLN A 3 5.92 -14.91 10.09
N LYS A 4 5.54 -15.93 9.30
CA LYS A 4 6.18 -16.23 8.01
C LYS A 4 5.95 -15.12 6.97
N PHE A 5 4.80 -14.46 7.02
CA PHE A 5 4.48 -13.34 6.15
C PHE A 5 5.34 -12.11 6.47
N THR A 6 5.39 -11.70 7.75
CA THR A 6 6.25 -10.61 8.22
C THR A 6 7.73 -10.86 7.91
N GLN A 7 8.20 -12.10 8.09
CA GLN A 7 9.58 -12.48 7.83
C GLN A 7 9.93 -12.43 6.33
N ARG A 8 9.02 -12.86 5.45
CA ARG A 8 9.16 -12.71 3.99
C ARG A 8 9.16 -11.25 3.54
N ILE A 9 8.32 -10.40 4.13
CA ILE A 9 8.27 -8.95 3.82
C ILE A 9 9.57 -8.27 4.22
N GLN A 10 10.04 -8.54 5.44
CA GLN A 10 11.33 -8.02 5.91
C GLN A 10 12.47 -8.50 5.02
N THR A 11 12.41 -9.73 4.51
CA THR A 11 13.46 -10.24 3.62
C THR A 11 13.39 -9.58 2.25
N ASN A 12 12.23 -9.53 1.59
CA ASN A 12 12.09 -9.05 0.21
C ASN A 12 12.26 -7.54 0.04
N LEU A 13 12.03 -6.75 1.08
CA LEU A 13 12.19 -5.29 1.04
C LEU A 13 13.09 -4.76 2.15
N SER A 14 13.98 -5.61 2.68
CA SER A 14 15.05 -5.13 3.55
C SER A 14 15.94 -4.14 2.81
N GLN A 15 16.62 -3.31 3.59
CA GLN A 15 17.76 -2.53 3.10
C GLN A 15 18.75 -3.41 2.32
N LEU A 16 19.01 -4.64 2.78
CA LEU A 16 19.90 -5.59 2.11
C LEU A 16 19.39 -5.99 0.73
N THR A 17 18.09 -6.24 0.59
CA THR A 17 17.49 -6.63 -0.69
C THR A 17 17.42 -5.47 -1.67
N LEU A 18 17.01 -4.27 -1.23
CA LEU A 18 17.06 -3.08 -2.08
C LEU A 18 18.51 -2.76 -2.49
N ASN A 19 19.47 -2.89 -1.57
CA ASN A 19 20.88 -2.72 -1.89
C ASN A 19 21.41 -3.77 -2.87
N LYS A 20 20.93 -5.03 -2.79
CA LYS A 20 21.28 -6.08 -3.75
C LYS A 20 20.85 -5.67 -5.16
N PHE A 21 19.60 -5.23 -5.32
CA PHE A 21 19.08 -4.77 -6.62
C PHE A 21 19.85 -3.54 -7.13
N GLY A 22 20.18 -2.60 -6.25
CA GLY A 22 20.93 -1.39 -6.61
C GLY A 22 22.31 -1.63 -7.22
N ARG A 23 22.99 -2.74 -6.90
CA ARG A 23 24.40 -2.99 -7.26
C ARG A 23 24.68 -3.14 -8.75
N ASN A 24 23.72 -3.62 -9.53
CA ASN A 24 23.88 -3.87 -10.97
C ASN A 24 23.42 -2.70 -11.84
N LEU A 25 23.03 -1.59 -11.21
CA LEU A 25 22.35 -0.49 -11.87
C LEU A 25 23.27 0.76 -11.89
N LEU A 26 22.96 1.78 -12.70
CA LEU A 26 23.93 2.81 -13.09
C LEU A 26 24.57 3.63 -11.95
N TYR A 27 23.92 3.77 -10.79
CA TYR A 27 24.35 4.73 -9.75
C TYR A 27 24.32 4.16 -8.32
N PRO A 28 24.89 3.00 -8.02
CA PRO A 28 24.59 2.23 -6.81
C PRO A 28 24.89 2.93 -5.46
N ASN A 29 25.76 3.95 -5.46
CA ASN A 29 26.34 4.54 -4.24
C ASN A 29 26.07 6.05 -4.08
N SER A 30 25.09 6.65 -4.77
CA SER A 30 24.78 8.07 -4.54
C SER A 30 24.05 8.28 -3.21
N GLU A 31 24.37 9.37 -2.50
CA GLU A 31 23.66 9.76 -1.28
C GLU A 31 22.15 9.89 -1.52
N ASP A 32 21.76 10.43 -2.68
CA ASP A 32 20.38 10.53 -3.12
C ASP A 32 19.67 9.16 -3.19
N ILE A 33 20.36 8.11 -3.67
CA ILE A 33 19.79 6.76 -3.73
C ILE A 33 19.58 6.19 -2.34
N CYS A 34 20.55 6.36 -1.44
CA CYS A 34 20.39 5.97 -0.04
C CYS A 34 19.20 6.69 0.60
N ALA A 35 19.07 8.01 0.41
CA ALA A 35 17.95 8.77 0.94
C ALA A 35 16.60 8.30 0.38
N ARG A 36 16.49 8.07 -0.93
CA ARG A 36 15.23 7.57 -1.52
C ARG A 36 14.89 6.15 -1.08
N ARG A 37 15.88 5.27 -0.97
CA ARG A 37 15.71 3.93 -0.37
C ARG A 37 15.15 4.04 1.04
N ASP A 38 15.73 4.91 1.86
CA ASP A 38 15.34 5.04 3.27
C ASP A 38 13.92 5.61 3.40
N TYR A 39 13.47 6.49 2.48
CA TYR A 39 12.06 6.90 2.42
C TYR A 39 11.10 5.76 2.05
N VAL A 40 11.48 4.87 1.13
CA VAL A 40 10.70 3.65 0.82
C VAL A 40 10.61 2.76 2.06
N LEU A 41 11.74 2.48 2.71
CA LEU A 41 11.82 1.66 3.92
C LEU A 41 11.02 2.27 5.08
N HIS A 42 11.08 3.58 5.25
CA HIS A 42 10.29 4.30 6.24
C HIS A 42 8.79 4.10 5.99
N ARG A 43 8.32 4.26 4.75
CA ARG A 43 6.90 4.03 4.41
C ARG A 43 6.48 2.58 4.54
N LEU A 44 7.38 1.64 4.25
CA LEU A 44 7.14 0.22 4.52
C LEU A 44 6.94 -0.03 6.02
N GLY A 45 7.84 0.49 6.86
CA GLY A 45 7.73 0.41 8.32
C GLY A 45 6.44 1.02 8.85
N ALA A 46 6.11 2.22 8.40
CA ALA A 46 4.86 2.91 8.77
C ALA A 46 3.61 2.11 8.35
N SER A 47 3.62 1.50 7.15
CA SER A 47 2.52 0.66 6.68
C SER A 47 2.37 -0.62 7.50
N CYS A 48 3.48 -1.28 7.86
CA CYS A 48 3.48 -2.44 8.75
C CYS A 48 2.93 -2.09 10.14
N GLN A 49 3.36 -0.96 10.71
CA GLN A 49 2.87 -0.47 11.99
C GLN A 49 1.37 -0.18 11.92
N GLN A 50 0.92 0.50 10.87
CA GLN A 50 -0.50 0.84 10.69
C GLN A 50 -1.38 -0.40 10.56
N LEU A 51 -0.90 -1.44 9.86
CA LEU A 51 -1.58 -2.73 9.77
C LEU A 51 -1.66 -3.45 11.13
N SER A 52 -0.60 -3.36 11.93
CA SER A 52 -0.60 -3.90 13.30
C SER A 52 -1.60 -3.18 14.20
N ILE A 53 -1.61 -1.84 14.15
CA ILE A 53 -2.55 -0.99 14.90
C ILE A 53 -3.98 -1.33 14.51
N LEU A 54 -4.27 -1.45 13.21
CA LEU A 54 -5.61 -1.78 12.70
C LEU A 54 -6.13 -3.09 13.31
N LYS A 55 -5.32 -4.14 13.32
CA LYS A 55 -5.68 -5.46 13.89
C LYS A 55 -5.86 -5.42 15.40
N GLN A 56 -4.95 -4.75 16.10
CA GLN A 56 -5.03 -4.61 17.56
C GLN A 56 -6.29 -3.85 17.96
N LEU A 57 -6.59 -2.72 17.29
CA LEU A 57 -7.81 -1.95 17.54
C LEU A 57 -9.06 -2.76 17.21
N SER A 58 -9.11 -3.41 16.04
CA SER A 58 -10.24 -4.24 15.65
C SER A 58 -10.53 -5.31 16.70
N THR A 59 -9.49 -6.02 17.16
CA THR A 59 -9.62 -7.07 18.19
C THR A 59 -10.04 -6.48 19.54
N SER A 60 -9.43 -5.36 19.93
CA SER A 60 -9.75 -4.67 21.19
C SER A 60 -11.21 -4.23 21.22
N TYR A 61 -11.72 -3.65 20.14
CA TYR A 61 -13.11 -3.21 20.06
C TYR A 61 -14.09 -4.37 20.10
N SER A 62 -13.84 -5.44 19.34
CA SER A 62 -14.69 -6.63 19.40
C SER A 62 -14.74 -7.23 20.82
N ASN A 63 -13.60 -7.31 21.51
CA ASN A 63 -13.55 -7.81 22.89
C ASN A 63 -14.26 -6.88 23.89
N GLN A 64 -14.01 -5.58 23.79
CA GLN A 64 -14.65 -4.59 24.65
C GLN A 64 -16.17 -4.60 24.45
N TYR A 65 -16.64 -4.68 23.21
CA TYR A 65 -18.07 -4.68 22.88
C TYR A 65 -18.82 -5.85 23.55
N LEU A 66 -18.22 -7.04 23.58
CA LEU A 66 -18.80 -8.21 24.24
C LEU A 66 -18.92 -8.06 25.77
N SER A 67 -18.08 -7.23 26.39
CA SER A 67 -18.11 -6.97 27.83
C SER A 67 -19.15 -5.94 28.27
N ILE A 68 -19.69 -5.15 27.34
CA ILE A 68 -20.66 -4.10 27.64
C ILE A 68 -22.06 -4.70 27.65
N SER A 69 -22.84 -4.46 28.71
CA SER A 69 -24.26 -4.84 28.78
C SER A 69 -25.19 -3.71 28.32
N ASP A 70 -24.77 -2.46 28.48
CA ASP A 70 -25.57 -1.29 28.11
C ASP A 70 -25.64 -1.10 26.59
N THR A 71 -26.87 -0.91 26.08
CA THR A 71 -27.10 -0.75 24.64
C THR A 71 -26.57 0.58 24.11
N GLY A 72 -26.70 1.67 24.86
CA GLY A 72 -26.19 2.98 24.46
C GLY A 72 -24.68 2.97 24.27
N GLN A 73 -23.95 2.44 25.26
CA GLN A 73 -22.50 2.29 25.21
C GLN A 73 -22.03 1.39 24.06
N ARG A 74 -22.77 0.32 23.75
CA ARG A 74 -22.48 -0.53 22.57
C ARG A 74 -22.57 0.26 21.27
N LEU A 75 -23.63 1.07 21.11
CA LEU A 75 -23.81 1.90 19.92
C LEU A 75 -22.71 2.96 19.80
N ASP A 76 -22.37 3.63 20.88
CA ASP A 76 -21.28 4.61 20.91
C ASP A 76 -19.93 3.98 20.56
N LEU A 77 -19.63 2.81 21.12
CA LEU A 77 -18.43 2.06 20.79
C LEU A 77 -18.41 1.64 19.31
N THR A 78 -19.54 1.23 18.75
CA THR A 78 -19.67 0.85 17.34
C THR A 78 -19.33 2.02 16.42
N LEU A 79 -19.92 3.20 16.67
CA LEU A 79 -19.65 4.39 15.87
C LEU A 79 -18.19 4.85 16.00
N ASN A 80 -17.67 4.90 17.22
CA ASN A 80 -16.29 5.30 17.48
C ASN A 80 -15.29 4.34 16.83
N SER A 81 -15.52 3.03 16.93
CA SER A 81 -14.65 2.03 16.31
C SER A 81 -14.66 2.11 14.78
N ILE A 82 -15.83 2.30 14.16
CA ILE A 82 -15.92 2.56 12.71
C ILE A 82 -15.05 3.75 12.30
N HIS A 83 -15.15 4.88 13.00
CA HIS A 83 -14.37 6.08 12.66
C HIS A 83 -12.86 5.87 12.83
N GLN A 84 -12.42 5.28 13.94
CA GLN A 84 -11.00 5.07 14.21
C GLN A 84 -10.37 4.02 13.28
N LEU A 85 -11.09 2.94 13.00
CA LEU A 85 -10.63 1.91 12.07
C LEU A 85 -10.61 2.41 10.63
N THR A 86 -11.59 3.23 10.22
CA THR A 86 -11.56 3.91 8.91
C THR A 86 -10.33 4.80 8.79
N TYR A 87 -10.05 5.63 9.80
CA TYR A 87 -8.86 6.48 9.81
C TYR A 87 -7.56 5.66 9.70
N CYS A 88 -7.47 4.56 10.44
CA CYS A 88 -6.33 3.66 10.39
C CYS A 88 -6.15 3.02 9.00
N PHE A 89 -7.24 2.60 8.38
CA PHE A 89 -7.24 2.03 7.05
C PHE A 89 -6.82 3.06 5.99
N ASP A 90 -7.36 4.28 6.04
CA ASP A 90 -6.99 5.35 5.13
C ASP A 90 -5.51 5.73 5.25
N ASN A 91 -4.99 5.79 6.47
CA ASN A 91 -3.56 6.00 6.71
C ASN A 91 -2.68 4.89 6.13
N LEU A 92 -3.15 3.63 6.15
CA LEU A 92 -2.44 2.53 5.49
C LEU A 92 -2.35 2.81 3.99
N ILE A 93 -3.46 3.10 3.32
CA ILE A 93 -3.45 3.36 1.87
C ILE A 93 -2.62 4.60 1.52
N PHE A 94 -2.67 5.64 2.35
CA PHE A 94 -1.84 6.83 2.18
C PHE A 94 -0.34 6.47 2.22
N ASN A 95 0.07 5.63 3.18
CA ASN A 95 1.45 5.17 3.27
C ASN A 95 1.83 4.29 2.07
N LEU A 96 0.95 3.40 1.60
CA LEU A 96 1.19 2.57 0.42
C LEU A 96 1.39 3.41 -0.85
N ALA A 97 0.51 4.38 -1.11
CA ALA A 97 0.62 5.29 -2.25
C ALA A 97 1.84 6.21 -2.15
N SER A 98 2.22 6.64 -0.94
CA SER A 98 3.45 7.41 -0.74
C SER A 98 4.70 6.55 -0.94
N MET A 99 4.63 5.27 -0.55
CA MET A 99 5.69 4.30 -0.79
C MET A 99 5.94 4.10 -2.29
N SER A 100 4.88 4.03 -3.12
CA SER A 100 5.05 3.94 -4.59
C SER A 100 5.66 5.20 -5.18
N ASP A 101 5.28 6.40 -4.71
CA ASP A 101 5.91 7.66 -5.12
C ASP A 101 7.42 7.66 -4.82
N TYR A 102 7.83 7.23 -3.61
CA TYR A 102 9.26 7.12 -3.28
C TYR A 102 9.98 5.99 -4.01
N PHE A 103 9.31 4.87 -4.25
CA PHE A 103 9.86 3.74 -4.99
C PHE A 103 10.12 4.11 -6.45
N GLY A 104 9.20 4.82 -7.09
CA GLY A 104 9.41 5.36 -8.44
C GLY A 104 10.58 6.35 -8.50
N ASN A 105 10.76 7.19 -7.48
CA ASN A 105 11.94 8.04 -7.37
C ASN A 105 13.24 7.25 -7.23
N TYR A 106 13.24 6.26 -6.34
CA TYR A 106 14.38 5.37 -6.11
C TYR A 106 14.79 4.66 -7.42
N MET A 107 13.84 4.01 -8.09
CA MET A 107 14.07 3.37 -9.39
C MET A 107 14.47 4.37 -10.47
N GLY A 108 13.88 5.57 -10.47
CA GLY A 108 14.21 6.62 -11.42
C GLY A 108 15.67 7.05 -11.33
N ILE A 109 16.21 7.26 -10.12
CA ILE A 109 17.63 7.60 -9.97
C ILE A 109 18.51 6.44 -10.41
N ILE A 110 18.12 5.22 -10.06
CA ILE A 110 18.90 4.05 -10.38
C ILE A 110 18.99 3.78 -11.89
N VAL A 111 17.88 3.98 -12.61
CA VAL A 111 17.77 3.67 -14.05
C VAL A 111 18.17 4.86 -14.93
N TYR A 112 17.96 6.09 -14.47
CA TYR A 112 18.12 7.31 -15.28
C TYR A 112 19.12 8.33 -14.71
N GLY A 113 19.58 8.13 -13.47
CA GLY A 113 20.46 9.06 -12.77
C GLY A 113 19.74 10.15 -11.98
N PRO A 114 20.48 10.86 -11.11
CA PRO A 114 19.93 11.78 -10.11
C PRO A 114 19.19 12.99 -10.70
N LYS A 115 19.48 13.36 -11.95
CA LYS A 115 18.82 14.48 -12.63
C LYS A 115 17.41 14.19 -13.13
N ARG A 116 16.95 12.93 -13.09
CA ARG A 116 15.62 12.51 -13.58
C ARG A 116 14.70 11.99 -12.47
N GLN A 117 14.79 12.58 -11.28
CA GLN A 117 13.85 12.32 -10.20
C GLN A 117 12.44 12.80 -10.58
N SER A 118 11.44 11.95 -10.36
CA SER A 118 10.03 12.27 -10.60
C SER A 118 9.27 12.25 -9.28
N ILE A 119 8.81 13.41 -8.82
CA ILE A 119 8.11 13.54 -7.53
C ILE A 119 6.96 12.54 -7.38
N LYS A 120 6.26 12.22 -8.48
CA LYS A 120 5.11 11.30 -8.51
C LYS A 120 5.44 10.01 -9.26
N TRP A 121 4.83 8.90 -8.84
CA TRP A 121 4.88 7.59 -9.49
C TRP A 121 4.61 7.63 -11.00
N SER A 122 3.57 8.35 -11.43
CA SER A 122 3.22 8.45 -12.85
C SER A 122 4.32 9.07 -13.71
N GLY A 123 5.14 9.96 -13.14
CA GLY A 123 6.30 10.53 -13.84
C GLY A 123 7.36 9.47 -14.13
N PHE A 124 7.63 8.58 -13.18
CA PHE A 124 8.50 7.42 -13.38
C PHE A 124 7.93 6.48 -14.43
N VAL A 125 6.64 6.14 -14.36
CA VAL A 125 5.99 5.25 -15.33
C VAL A 125 6.09 5.79 -16.76
N ASN A 126 5.74 7.06 -16.97
CA ASN A 126 5.77 7.66 -18.30
C ASN A 126 7.20 7.73 -18.86
N THR A 127 8.17 8.10 -18.03
CA THR A 127 9.59 8.13 -18.43
C THR A 127 10.08 6.74 -18.82
N THR A 128 9.72 5.73 -18.02
CA THR A 128 10.12 4.35 -18.24
C THR A 128 9.49 3.76 -19.48
N TYR A 129 8.19 3.93 -19.66
CA TYR A 129 7.51 3.41 -20.83
C TYR A 129 8.00 4.08 -22.13
N ASN A 130 8.28 5.39 -22.11
CA ASN A 130 8.83 6.08 -23.28
C ASN A 130 10.22 5.60 -23.68
N LYS A 131 11.05 5.14 -22.74
CA LYS A 131 12.43 4.69 -23.01
C LYS A 131 12.54 3.18 -23.22
N TYR A 132 11.68 2.40 -22.58
CA TYR A 132 11.76 0.95 -22.50
C TYR A 132 10.44 0.28 -22.89
N SER A 133 9.65 0.87 -23.80
CA SER A 133 8.36 0.32 -24.25
C SER A 133 8.49 -1.11 -24.77
N ASP A 134 9.61 -1.42 -25.42
CA ASP A 134 9.81 -2.71 -26.08
C ASP A 134 10.51 -3.74 -25.17
N SER A 135 10.83 -3.38 -23.93
CA SER A 135 11.45 -4.29 -22.96
C SER A 135 10.45 -4.85 -21.95
N SER A 136 10.76 -6.01 -21.38
CA SER A 136 9.95 -6.62 -20.32
C SER A 136 9.78 -5.68 -19.12
N PHE A 137 10.84 -4.96 -18.74
CA PHE A 137 10.82 -3.98 -17.66
C PHE A 137 9.80 -2.86 -17.90
N GLY A 138 9.81 -2.23 -19.07
CA GLY A 138 8.87 -1.14 -19.35
C GLY A 138 7.42 -1.63 -19.41
N GLN A 139 7.19 -2.84 -19.93
CA GLN A 139 5.87 -3.47 -19.94
C GLN A 139 5.37 -3.80 -18.53
N VAL A 140 6.19 -4.41 -17.67
CA VAL A 140 5.82 -4.72 -16.29
C VAL A 140 5.55 -3.43 -15.49
N VAL A 141 6.37 -2.39 -15.63
CA VAL A 141 6.11 -1.10 -14.97
C VAL A 141 4.75 -0.51 -15.41
N LYS A 142 4.44 -0.57 -16.72
CA LYS A 142 3.17 -0.06 -17.25
C LYS A 142 1.98 -0.89 -16.78
N GLU A 143 2.11 -2.21 -16.78
CA GLU A 143 1.10 -3.14 -16.29
C GLU A 143 0.79 -2.91 -14.80
N GLN A 144 1.83 -2.89 -13.95
CA GLN A 144 1.67 -2.66 -12.52
C GLN A 144 1.05 -1.30 -12.22
N HIS A 145 1.39 -0.27 -13.01
CA HIS A 145 0.73 1.04 -12.89
C HIS A 145 -0.77 0.94 -13.20
N ASN A 146 -1.13 0.42 -14.37
CA ASN A 146 -2.52 0.36 -14.85
C ASN A 146 -3.40 -0.54 -13.97
N THR A 147 -2.85 -1.65 -13.48
CA THR A 147 -3.61 -2.67 -12.74
C THR A 147 -3.68 -2.37 -11.24
N TRP A 148 -2.69 -1.67 -10.68
CA TRP A 148 -2.55 -1.53 -9.23
C TRP A 148 -2.25 -0.12 -8.76
N PHE A 149 -1.08 0.45 -9.07
CA PHE A 149 -0.64 1.69 -8.44
C PHE A 149 -1.53 2.88 -8.77
N ASP A 150 -2.07 2.98 -9.99
CA ASP A 150 -3.03 4.02 -10.35
C ASP A 150 -4.28 3.98 -9.46
N ARG A 151 -4.75 2.77 -9.11
CA ARG A 151 -5.90 2.58 -8.21
C ARG A 151 -5.61 3.06 -6.79
N LEU A 152 -4.40 2.80 -6.27
CA LEU A 152 -3.96 3.33 -4.97
C LEU A 152 -3.94 4.87 -4.97
N HIS A 153 -3.41 5.48 -6.01
CA HIS A 153 -3.34 6.94 -6.11
C HIS A 153 -4.72 7.58 -6.28
N ASN A 154 -5.60 6.97 -7.08
CA ASN A 154 -6.99 7.43 -7.24
C ASN A 154 -7.77 7.33 -5.93
N TYR A 155 -7.62 6.22 -5.19
CA TYR A 155 -8.20 6.08 -3.85
C TYR A 155 -7.71 7.18 -2.92
N ARG A 156 -6.38 7.39 -2.83
CA ARG A 156 -5.79 8.45 -2.00
C ARG A 156 -6.38 9.82 -2.33
N GLY A 157 -6.52 10.15 -3.62
CA GLY A 157 -7.15 11.41 -4.06
C GLY A 157 -8.59 11.54 -3.57
N ASP A 158 -9.40 10.49 -3.73
CA ASP A 158 -10.80 10.52 -3.30
C ASP A 158 -10.98 10.52 -1.78
N VAL A 159 -10.09 9.90 -1.00
CA VAL A 159 -10.11 10.04 0.47
C VAL A 159 -9.89 11.50 0.87
N ILE A 160 -8.87 12.15 0.30
CA ILE A 160 -8.53 13.56 0.58
C ILE A 160 -9.70 14.50 0.21
N HIS A 161 -10.38 14.24 -0.90
CA HIS A 161 -11.37 15.18 -1.45
C HIS A 161 -12.82 14.84 -1.12
N ARG A 162 -13.16 13.58 -0.88
CA ARG A 162 -14.55 13.09 -0.83
C ARG A 162 -14.89 12.27 0.41
N LYS A 163 -13.93 12.02 1.32
CA LYS A 163 -14.10 11.16 2.52
C LYS A 163 -14.73 9.80 2.19
N ALA A 164 -14.29 9.21 1.08
CA ALA A 164 -15.18 8.40 0.26
C ALA A 164 -15.55 7.02 0.81
N ILE A 165 -14.88 6.49 1.85
CA ILE A 165 -15.08 5.10 2.29
C ILE A 165 -15.10 5.01 3.81
N LEU A 166 -16.07 4.25 4.33
CA LEU A 166 -16.22 3.92 5.74
C LEU A 166 -16.04 2.42 5.90
N VAL A 167 -15.26 2.04 6.92
CA VAL A 167 -15.40 0.73 7.53
C VAL A 167 -16.85 0.58 7.99
N GLU A 168 -17.43 -0.59 7.77
CA GLU A 168 -18.77 -0.92 8.21
C GLU A 168 -18.71 -2.05 9.24
N VAL A 169 -19.79 -2.21 10.00
CA VAL A 169 -19.98 -3.37 10.86
C VAL A 169 -21.06 -4.23 10.24
N GLU A 170 -20.78 -5.51 10.05
CA GLU A 170 -21.73 -6.44 9.45
C GLU A 170 -23.02 -6.51 10.28
N GLY A 171 -24.17 -6.41 9.60
CA GLY A 171 -25.48 -6.36 10.25
C GLY A 171 -25.85 -5.01 10.88
N TYR A 172 -24.89 -4.10 11.07
CA TYR A 172 -25.16 -2.77 11.62
C TYR A 172 -25.67 -1.82 10.53
N LYS A 173 -26.87 -1.27 10.73
CA LYS A 173 -27.44 -0.23 9.87
C LYS A 173 -27.47 1.09 10.63
N ASN A 174 -26.70 2.06 10.16
CA ASN A 174 -26.77 3.43 10.66
C ASN A 174 -28.01 4.14 10.08
N THR A 175 -29.21 3.66 10.41
CA THR A 175 -30.45 4.38 10.12
C THR A 175 -30.68 5.40 11.23
N LYS A 176 -30.76 6.69 10.85
CA LYS A 176 -30.87 7.84 11.76
C LYS A 176 -31.96 7.78 12.83
N LEU A 177 -32.93 6.86 12.69
CA LEU A 177 -34.10 6.80 13.55
C LEU A 177 -33.99 5.72 14.64
N PHE A 178 -33.33 4.58 14.39
CA PHE A 178 -33.25 3.46 15.34
C PHE A 178 -32.00 2.58 15.11
N PRO A 179 -30.79 3.01 15.49
CA PRO A 179 -29.61 2.16 15.42
C PRO A 179 -29.80 0.96 16.37
N THR A 180 -29.68 -0.24 15.84
CA THR A 180 -29.82 -1.49 16.61
C THR A 180 -28.44 -2.06 16.92
N PRO A 181 -28.16 -2.48 18.16
CA PRO A 181 -26.91 -3.17 18.45
C PRO A 181 -26.84 -4.48 17.66
N VAL A 182 -25.61 -4.88 17.34
CA VAL A 182 -25.32 -6.21 16.78
C VAL A 182 -24.85 -7.15 17.89
N ASP A 183 -24.88 -8.46 17.64
CA ASP A 183 -24.39 -9.46 18.61
C ASP A 183 -22.87 -9.37 18.79
N SER A 184 -22.14 -9.05 17.73
CA SER A 184 -20.69 -8.93 17.69
C SER A 184 -20.23 -7.91 16.65
N LEU A 185 -19.10 -7.26 16.91
CA LEU A 185 -18.48 -6.35 15.95
C LEU A 185 -17.62 -7.14 14.96
N HIS A 186 -18.15 -7.28 13.73
CA HIS A 186 -17.43 -7.77 12.57
C HIS A 186 -17.20 -6.62 11.60
N PHE A 187 -15.96 -6.13 11.54
CA PHE A 187 -15.62 -4.98 10.71
C PHE A 187 -15.33 -5.41 9.28
N VAL A 188 -16.05 -4.81 8.34
CA VAL A 188 -15.95 -5.10 6.91
C VAL A 188 -15.68 -3.84 6.12
N ILE A 189 -15.10 -4.02 4.94
CA ILE A 189 -14.97 -2.96 3.95
C ILE A 189 -16.30 -2.83 3.19
N ASN A 190 -16.75 -1.59 2.94
CA ASN A 190 -17.93 -1.35 2.12
C ASN A 190 -17.70 -1.64 0.61
N ASP A 191 -18.78 -1.87 -0.12
CA ASP A 191 -18.67 -2.19 -1.56
C ASP A 191 -18.14 -1.03 -2.41
N SER A 192 -18.10 0.19 -1.88
CA SER A 192 -17.50 1.33 -2.58
C SER A 192 -16.01 1.15 -2.81
N LEU A 193 -15.32 0.30 -2.03
CA LEU A 193 -13.89 0.03 -2.24
C LEU A 193 -13.65 -0.83 -3.49
N ASN A 194 -14.64 -1.63 -3.91
CA ASN A 194 -14.57 -2.49 -5.10
C ASN A 194 -14.36 -1.71 -6.40
N LYS A 195 -14.70 -0.41 -6.42
CA LYS A 195 -14.46 0.46 -7.58
C LYS A 195 -12.97 0.75 -7.80
N TYR A 196 -12.13 0.63 -6.77
CA TYR A 196 -10.68 0.81 -6.88
C TYR A 196 -9.95 -0.54 -6.91
N PHE A 197 -10.32 -1.46 -6.02
CA PHE A 197 -9.54 -2.66 -5.77
C PHE A 197 -10.34 -3.91 -6.13
N HIS A 198 -10.29 -4.31 -7.41
CA HIS A 198 -10.99 -5.51 -7.90
C HIS A 198 -10.57 -6.82 -7.22
N LEU A 199 -9.38 -6.86 -6.61
CA LEU A 199 -8.94 -8.00 -5.80
C LEU A 199 -9.85 -8.25 -4.59
N ILE A 200 -10.47 -7.20 -4.05
CA ILE A 200 -11.43 -7.31 -2.95
C ILE A 200 -12.76 -7.87 -3.47
N ARG A 201 -13.19 -7.45 -4.67
CA ARG A 201 -14.41 -7.99 -5.30
C ARG A 201 -14.33 -9.51 -5.54
N LYS A 202 -13.14 -10.03 -5.84
CA LYS A 202 -12.92 -11.47 -6.07
C LYS A 202 -12.78 -12.26 -4.77
N SER A 203 -12.54 -11.58 -3.64
CA SER A 203 -12.48 -12.18 -2.33
C SER A 203 -13.91 -12.31 -1.78
N GLU A 204 -14.33 -13.52 -1.43
CA GLU A 204 -15.56 -13.71 -0.64
C GLU A 204 -15.41 -13.11 0.78
N ASN A 205 -14.17 -12.89 1.21
CA ASN A 205 -13.86 -12.31 2.51
C ASN A 205 -13.73 -10.79 2.43
N ARG A 206 -14.71 -10.08 3.02
CA ARG A 206 -14.73 -8.61 3.16
C ARG A 206 -14.19 -8.10 4.49
N ASP A 207 -13.64 -8.98 5.34
CA ASP A 207 -13.02 -8.60 6.61
C ASP A 207 -11.99 -7.49 6.40
N LEU A 208 -12.09 -6.45 7.24
CA LEU A 208 -11.24 -5.26 7.19
C LEU A 208 -9.75 -5.61 7.25
N CYS A 209 -9.36 -6.46 8.20
CA CYS A 209 -7.96 -6.80 8.41
C CYS A 209 -7.41 -7.63 7.25
N HIS A 210 -8.19 -8.59 6.76
CA HIS A 210 -7.86 -9.40 5.60
C HIS A 210 -7.68 -8.55 4.35
N CYS A 211 -8.61 -7.63 4.08
CA CYS A 211 -8.51 -6.71 2.95
C CYS A 211 -7.27 -5.82 3.06
N ALA A 212 -7.00 -5.25 4.24
CA ALA A 212 -5.81 -4.43 4.49
C ALA A 212 -4.51 -5.20 4.23
N GLU A 213 -4.42 -6.45 4.67
CA GLU A 213 -3.28 -7.34 4.37
C GLU A 213 -3.13 -7.61 2.87
N ALA A 214 -4.24 -7.87 2.17
CA ALA A 214 -4.24 -8.16 0.74
C ALA A 214 -3.75 -6.96 -0.08
N LEU A 215 -4.21 -5.73 0.25
CA LEU A 215 -3.76 -4.50 -0.40
C LEU A 215 -2.27 -4.23 -0.12
N PHE A 216 -1.85 -4.41 1.13
CA PHE A 216 -0.44 -4.29 1.51
C PHE A 216 0.43 -5.27 0.72
N LYS A 217 0.08 -6.56 0.74
CA LYS A 217 0.79 -7.61 0.02
C LYS A 217 0.88 -7.33 -1.48
N ARG A 218 -0.23 -7.00 -2.13
CA ARG A 218 -0.28 -6.72 -3.57
C ARG A 218 0.65 -5.58 -3.97
N THR A 219 0.82 -4.59 -3.09
CA THR A 219 1.77 -3.49 -3.30
C THR A 219 3.21 -3.99 -3.31
N LEU A 220 3.58 -4.85 -2.37
CA LEU A 220 4.94 -5.38 -2.28
C LEU A 220 5.25 -6.36 -3.41
N ASP A 221 4.26 -7.16 -3.82
CA ASP A 221 4.38 -8.05 -4.97
C ASP A 221 4.67 -7.22 -6.24
N GLY A 222 3.94 -6.12 -6.44
CA GLY A 222 4.17 -5.21 -7.57
C GLY A 222 5.56 -4.54 -7.56
N PHE A 223 6.09 -4.17 -6.39
CA PHE A 223 7.48 -3.70 -6.30
C PHE A 223 8.50 -4.80 -6.59
N SER A 224 8.24 -6.01 -6.10
CA SER A 224 9.14 -7.15 -6.29
C SER A 224 9.23 -7.53 -7.77
N GLU A 225 8.10 -7.56 -8.48
CA GLU A 225 8.06 -7.81 -9.93
C GLU A 225 8.86 -6.75 -10.71
N ILE A 226 8.70 -5.46 -10.38
CA ILE A 226 9.45 -4.37 -11.02
C ILE A 226 10.95 -4.47 -10.73
N LEU A 227 11.33 -4.80 -9.49
CA LEU A 227 12.74 -4.99 -9.11
C LEU A 227 13.36 -6.16 -9.88
N SER A 228 12.67 -7.30 -9.93
CA SER A 228 13.14 -8.47 -10.68
C SER A 228 13.34 -8.16 -12.16
N GLU A 229 12.41 -7.47 -12.82
CA GLU A 229 12.58 -7.10 -14.23
C GLU A 229 13.67 -6.05 -14.45
N SER A 230 13.95 -5.22 -13.46
CA SER A 230 15.02 -4.23 -13.58
C SER A 230 16.43 -4.85 -13.66
N GLU A 231 16.61 -6.08 -13.17
CA GLU A 231 17.88 -6.81 -13.27
C GLU A 231 18.21 -7.19 -14.72
N ASN A 232 17.19 -7.28 -15.59
CA ASN A 232 17.34 -7.63 -16.99
C ASN A 232 17.68 -6.41 -17.88
N LEU A 233 17.80 -5.21 -17.30
CA LEU A 233 18.14 -4.02 -18.06
C LEU A 233 19.62 -4.02 -18.48
N GLU A 234 19.84 -4.07 -19.80
CA GLU A 234 21.15 -3.78 -20.36
C GLU A 234 21.39 -2.27 -20.41
N PHE A 235 22.36 -1.80 -19.63
CA PHE A 235 22.76 -0.39 -19.68
C PHE A 235 23.72 -0.14 -20.83
N ASP A 236 23.43 0.87 -21.64
CA ASP A 236 24.36 1.36 -22.66
C ASP A 236 25.69 1.75 -21.99
N LYS A 237 26.78 1.10 -22.40
CA LYS A 237 28.16 1.32 -21.93
C LYS A 237 28.59 2.79 -21.97
N LYS A 238 27.95 3.63 -22.79
CA LYS A 238 28.20 5.08 -22.81
C LYS A 238 27.87 5.77 -21.47
N HIS A 239 26.90 5.27 -20.71
CA HIS A 239 26.50 5.85 -19.42
C HIS A 239 27.39 5.38 -18.25
N GLN A 240 28.15 4.28 -18.41
CA GLN A 240 29.11 3.82 -17.40
C GLN A 240 30.36 4.69 -17.29
N LYS A 241 30.65 5.53 -18.29
CA LYS A 241 31.85 6.40 -18.34
C LYS A 241 31.73 7.73 -17.57
N ILE A 242 30.59 8.00 -16.94
CA ILE A 242 30.32 9.27 -16.23
C ILE A 242 30.57 9.13 -14.70
N ILE A 243 31.12 8.00 -14.26
CA ILE A 243 31.46 7.73 -12.85
C ILE A 243 32.97 7.85 -12.67
#